data_AF-A0A964MUY6-F1
#
_entry.id   AF-A0A964MUY6-F1
#
_cell.length_a   1.000
_cell.length_b   1.000
_cell.length_c   1.000
_cell.angle_alpha   90.00
_cell.angle_beta   90.00
_cell.angle_gamma   90.00
#
_symmetry.space_group_name_H-M   'P 1'
#
loop_
_entity.id
_entity.type
_entity.pdbx_description
1 polymer ?
#
loop_
_entity_poly.entity_id
_entity_poly.type
_entity_poly.pdbx_seq_one_letter_code
_entity_poly.pdbx_strand_id
1 'polypeptide(L)'
;MRTASLAATLVAALLVALPASAAKDKDKAPALPGTLAVEDVRGTFVITGAGTLVGHIERGSLVVVDRSLNDQWSTRVNGVPYGKSVSARGRDLNFWIPGGHYRVVVKGEGISISARGIGTLHARPKQDAPGPAGIVRVGDGEAQPLSGSSERILVFGGPVEDEQPVDLDSE
;
A
#
# COMPACT_ATOMS: atom_id res chain seq x y z
N MET A 1 -17.94 -79.68 1.34
CA MET A 1 -16.53 -79.23 1.30
C MET A 1 -16.29 -78.55 -0.04
N ARG A 2 -15.77 -77.31 0.02
CA ARG A 2 -15.16 -76.51 -1.06
C ARG A 2 -16.09 -75.85 -2.10
N THR A 3 -16.53 -74.68 -1.67
CA THR A 3 -16.80 -73.41 -2.38
C THR A 3 -15.70 -72.98 -3.36
N ALA A 4 -16.08 -72.22 -4.40
CA ALA A 4 -15.32 -71.21 -5.19
C ALA A 4 -15.66 -71.35 -6.70
N SER A 5 -15.93 -70.34 -7.53
CA SER A 5 -15.92 -68.88 -7.39
C SER A 5 -16.80 -68.31 -8.50
N LEU A 6 -17.93 -67.72 -8.15
CA LEU A 6 -18.79 -66.92 -9.03
C LEU A 6 -18.74 -65.49 -8.49
N ALA A 7 -17.64 -64.78 -8.75
CA ALA A 7 -17.44 -63.41 -8.30
C ALA A 7 -16.31 -62.74 -9.08
N ALA A 8 -16.46 -62.62 -10.40
CA ALA A 8 -15.54 -61.89 -11.26
C ALA A 8 -16.30 -60.90 -12.13
N THR A 9 -17.12 -60.06 -11.50
CA THR A 9 -17.77 -58.93 -12.18
C THR A 9 -18.14 -57.91 -11.10
N LEU A 10 -17.76 -56.64 -11.30
CA LEU A 10 -18.21 -55.47 -10.54
C LEU A 10 -17.38 -54.97 -9.34
N VAL A 11 -16.05 -54.79 -9.48
CA VAL A 11 -15.25 -53.97 -8.52
C VAL A 11 -14.30 -53.02 -9.26
N ALA A 12 -14.78 -52.32 -10.29
CA ALA A 12 -13.95 -51.37 -11.06
C ALA A 12 -14.66 -50.05 -11.43
N ALA A 13 -15.67 -49.63 -10.65
CA ALA A 13 -16.43 -48.41 -10.93
C ALA A 13 -16.76 -47.61 -9.68
N LEU A 14 -15.82 -47.53 -8.72
CA LEU A 14 -15.89 -46.57 -7.62
C LEU A 14 -14.68 -45.63 -7.70
N LEU A 15 -14.58 -44.91 -8.82
CA LEU A 15 -13.81 -43.67 -8.86
C LEU A 15 -14.55 -42.66 -7.99
N VAL A 16 -14.05 -42.51 -6.78
CA VAL A 16 -14.45 -41.51 -5.79
C VAL A 16 -14.36 -40.13 -6.42
N ALA A 17 -15.52 -39.50 -6.64
CA ALA A 17 -15.64 -38.08 -6.87
C ALA A 17 -15.20 -37.34 -5.60
N LEU A 18 -13.95 -36.89 -5.58
CA LEU A 18 -13.45 -35.94 -4.59
C LEU A 18 -13.79 -34.51 -5.04
N PRO A 19 -14.62 -33.74 -4.32
CA PRO A 19 -14.66 -32.30 -4.47
C PRO A 19 -13.54 -31.74 -3.60
N ALA A 20 -12.41 -31.37 -4.19
CA ALA A 20 -11.36 -30.62 -3.49
C ALA A 20 -11.07 -29.30 -4.22
N SER A 21 -12.11 -28.48 -4.38
CA SER A 21 -11.98 -27.06 -4.67
C SER A 21 -11.45 -26.34 -3.43
N ALA A 22 -10.16 -26.49 -3.13
CA ALA A 22 -9.51 -25.78 -2.02
C ALA A 22 -7.99 -25.61 -2.25
N ALA A 23 -7.63 -24.83 -3.25
CA ALA A 23 -6.34 -24.14 -3.27
C ALA A 23 -6.63 -22.66 -3.57
N LYS A 24 -7.03 -21.93 -2.52
CA LYS A 24 -6.99 -20.47 -2.53
C LYS A 24 -5.54 -20.05 -2.33
N ASP A 25 -4.98 -19.39 -3.33
CA ASP A 25 -3.88 -18.42 -3.28
C ASP A 25 -2.79 -18.68 -2.22
N LYS A 26 -1.87 -19.61 -2.49
CA LYS A 26 -0.62 -19.75 -1.70
C LYS A 26 0.62 -19.18 -2.39
N ASP A 27 0.50 -18.71 -3.63
CA ASP A 27 1.65 -18.29 -4.45
C ASP A 27 1.74 -16.77 -4.67
N LYS A 28 1.11 -15.94 -3.83
CA LYS A 28 1.48 -14.53 -3.79
C LYS A 28 2.74 -14.40 -2.95
N ALA A 29 3.87 -14.23 -3.63
CA ALA A 29 5.13 -13.82 -3.02
C ALA A 29 4.88 -12.70 -2.00
N PRO A 30 5.52 -12.74 -0.82
CA PRO A 30 5.34 -11.70 0.18
C PRO A 30 5.69 -10.34 -0.43
N ALA A 31 4.75 -9.40 -0.38
CA ALA A 31 4.98 -8.06 -0.89
C ALA A 31 6.12 -7.40 -0.10
N LEU A 32 7.14 -6.90 -0.81
CA LEU A 32 8.24 -6.21 -0.17
C LEU A 32 7.84 -4.78 0.21
N PRO A 33 8.27 -4.28 1.37
CA PRO A 33 8.12 -2.88 1.72
C PRO A 33 8.85 -2.00 0.70
N GLY A 34 8.14 -1.06 0.10
CA GLY A 34 8.72 0.00 -0.72
C GLY A 34 8.80 1.32 0.03
N THR A 35 9.27 2.34 -0.67
CA THR A 35 9.36 3.72 -0.15
C THR A 35 8.56 4.68 -1.03
N LEU A 36 8.07 5.75 -0.41
CA LEU A 36 7.44 6.88 -1.07
C LEU A 36 8.05 8.14 -0.46
N ALA A 37 8.49 9.06 -1.31
CA ALA A 37 8.89 10.41 -0.91
C ALA A 37 8.08 11.42 -1.73
N VAL A 38 7.53 12.39 -1.04
CA VAL A 38 6.74 13.49 -1.58
C VAL A 38 7.35 14.76 -1.00
N GLU A 39 7.69 15.72 -1.85
CA GLU A 39 8.46 16.91 -1.45
C GLU A 39 7.84 18.18 -2.00
N ASP A 40 7.61 19.14 -1.09
CA ASP A 40 7.07 20.47 -1.37
C ASP A 40 5.84 20.47 -2.29
N VAL A 41 4.88 19.58 -1.98
CA VAL A 41 3.69 19.43 -2.82
C VAL A 41 2.52 20.30 -2.37
N ARG A 42 1.65 20.61 -3.32
CA ARG A 42 0.47 21.47 -3.12
C ARG A 42 -0.76 20.79 -3.69
N GLY A 43 -1.83 20.66 -2.89
CA GLY A 43 -3.06 19.99 -3.32
C GLY A 43 -3.72 19.14 -2.24
N THR A 44 -4.38 18.07 -2.68
CA THR A 44 -5.03 17.07 -1.81
C THR A 44 -4.43 15.70 -2.07
N PHE A 45 -3.99 15.04 -1.00
CA PHE A 45 -3.31 13.76 -1.05
C PHE A 45 -3.99 12.78 -0.11
N VAL A 46 -4.33 11.60 -0.61
CA VAL A 46 -4.89 10.52 0.21
C VAL A 46 -3.92 9.35 0.16
N ILE A 47 -3.39 8.96 1.32
CA ILE A 47 -2.47 7.84 1.45
C ILE A 47 -3.20 6.75 2.20
N THR A 48 -3.23 5.55 1.63
CA THR A 48 -3.76 4.36 2.29
C THR A 48 -2.70 3.29 2.25
N GLY A 49 -2.31 2.75 3.41
CA GLY A 49 -1.22 1.79 3.45
C GLY A 49 -0.98 1.18 4.82
N ALA A 50 0.10 0.42 4.89
CA ALA A 50 0.63 -0.22 6.08
C ALA A 50 2.11 0.13 6.21
N GLY A 51 2.56 0.44 7.43
CA GLY A 51 3.97 0.71 7.72
C GLY A 51 4.19 2.05 8.41
N THR A 52 5.37 2.63 8.22
CA THR A 52 5.77 3.90 8.85
C THR A 52 5.48 5.06 7.90
N LEU A 53 4.94 6.15 8.43
CA LEU A 53 4.68 7.38 7.69
C LEU A 53 5.12 8.59 8.54
N VAL A 54 5.87 9.49 7.94
CA VAL A 54 6.19 10.79 8.53
C VAL A 54 5.80 11.88 7.54
N GLY A 55 5.34 13.02 8.04
CA GLY A 55 5.11 14.15 7.18
C GLY A 55 5.09 15.49 7.89
N HIS A 56 5.27 16.50 7.06
CA HIS A 56 5.25 17.90 7.40
C HIS A 56 4.27 18.63 6.46
N ILE A 57 3.54 19.59 6.99
CA ILE A 57 2.63 20.44 6.23
C ILE A 57 2.86 21.88 6.69
N GLU A 58 3.39 22.72 5.81
CA GLU A 58 3.59 24.15 6.11
C GLU A 58 2.26 24.85 6.39
N ARG A 59 1.23 24.56 5.57
CA ARG A 59 -0.10 25.13 5.74
C ARG A 59 -1.18 24.21 5.21
N GLY A 60 -2.14 23.83 6.07
CA GLY A 60 -3.23 22.99 5.62
C GLY A 60 -4.04 22.30 6.71
N SER A 61 -4.57 21.14 6.34
CA SER A 61 -5.30 20.23 7.22
C SER A 61 -4.84 18.79 7.02
N LEU A 62 -4.86 18.05 8.11
CA LEU A 62 -4.50 16.65 8.22
C LEU A 62 -5.67 15.89 8.86
N VAL A 63 -6.02 14.74 8.29
CA VAL A 63 -6.87 13.75 8.95
C VAL A 63 -6.18 12.40 8.87
N VAL A 64 -5.91 11.80 10.02
CA VAL A 64 -5.35 10.45 10.13
C VAL A 64 -6.41 9.55 10.72
N VAL A 65 -6.65 8.42 10.06
CA VAL A 65 -7.48 7.32 10.56
C VAL A 65 -6.60 6.09 10.68
N ASP A 66 -6.37 5.66 11.91
CA ASP A 66 -5.76 4.38 12.23
C ASP A 66 -6.79 3.27 12.02
N ARG A 67 -6.45 2.31 11.16
CA ARG A 67 -7.30 1.18 10.78
C ARG A 67 -6.86 -0.13 11.44
N SER A 68 -5.78 -0.12 12.21
CA SER A 68 -5.38 -1.25 13.02
C SER A 68 -6.23 -1.32 14.29
N LEU A 69 -7.01 -2.39 14.39
CA LEU A 69 -7.69 -2.73 15.64
C LEU A 69 -6.66 -3.40 16.58
N ASN A 70 -6.51 -2.89 17.80
CA ASN A 70 -5.69 -3.48 18.87
C ASN A 70 -4.18 -3.60 18.61
N ASP A 71 -3.57 -2.67 17.88
CA ASP A 71 -2.11 -2.58 17.80
C ASP A 71 -1.51 -1.66 18.88
N GLN A 72 -0.20 -1.80 19.09
CA GLN A 72 0.59 -0.94 19.99
C GLN A 72 0.95 0.41 19.37
N TRP A 73 0.56 0.66 18.12
CA TRP A 73 0.95 1.85 17.38
C TRP A 73 -0.01 3.00 17.69
N SER A 74 0.53 4.21 17.82
CA SER A 74 -0.27 5.40 18.07
C SER A 74 0.25 6.54 17.22
N THR A 75 -0.65 7.11 16.43
CA THR A 75 -0.36 8.28 15.59
C THR A 75 0.01 9.46 16.48
N ARG A 76 1.08 10.16 16.11
CA ARG A 76 1.49 11.42 16.75
C ARG A 76 1.28 12.56 15.78
N VAL A 77 0.58 13.61 16.21
CA VAL A 77 0.46 14.88 15.49
C VAL A 77 0.78 16.00 16.47
N ASN A 78 1.61 16.95 16.08
CA ASN A 78 2.00 18.05 16.97
C ASN A 78 0.76 18.82 17.46
N GLY A 79 0.68 19.04 18.77
CA GLY A 79 -0.39 19.81 19.41
C GLY A 79 -1.75 19.12 19.45
N VAL A 80 -1.86 17.86 19.01
CA VAL A 80 -3.13 17.11 19.02
C VAL A 80 -3.01 15.86 19.88
N PRO A 81 -3.99 15.58 20.77
CA PRO A 81 -4.01 14.36 21.56
C PRO A 81 -3.97 13.09 20.70
N TYR A 82 -3.41 12.03 21.28
CA TYR A 82 -3.40 10.71 20.64
C TYR A 82 -4.81 10.16 20.46
N GLY A 83 -5.04 9.43 19.37
CA GLY A 83 -6.31 8.79 19.09
C GLY A 83 -6.28 7.94 17.83
N LYS A 84 -7.33 7.15 17.63
CA LYS A 84 -7.54 6.34 16.42
C LYS A 84 -7.97 7.19 15.22
N SER A 85 -8.56 8.35 15.46
CA SER A 85 -8.84 9.35 14.45
C SER A 85 -8.33 10.68 14.95
N VAL A 86 -7.37 11.26 14.23
CA VAL A 86 -6.74 12.54 14.59
C VAL A 86 -6.95 13.51 13.45
N SER A 87 -7.54 14.66 13.75
CA SER A 87 -7.71 15.75 12.78
C SER A 87 -7.01 17.01 13.27
N ALA A 88 -6.22 17.63 12.41
CA ALA A 88 -5.50 18.86 12.69
C ALA A 88 -5.68 19.85 11.54
N ARG A 89 -5.67 21.15 11.84
CA ARG A 89 -5.65 22.22 10.85
C ARG A 89 -4.80 23.35 11.38
N GLY A 90 -3.96 23.93 10.53
CA GLY A 90 -3.10 25.01 10.93
C GLY A 90 -1.89 25.16 10.02
N ARG A 91 -0.79 25.57 10.64
CA ARG A 91 0.54 25.73 10.05
C ARG A 91 1.53 24.83 10.76
N ASP A 92 2.62 24.49 10.08
CA ASP A 92 3.74 23.72 10.64
C ASP A 92 3.30 22.41 11.31
N LEU A 93 2.36 21.72 10.66
CA LEU A 93 1.83 20.45 11.17
C LEU A 93 2.87 19.36 10.91
N ASN A 94 3.28 18.69 11.98
CA ASN A 94 4.18 17.54 11.90
C ASN A 94 3.42 16.32 12.41
N PHE A 95 3.53 15.21 11.67
CA PHE A 95 2.91 13.96 12.06
C PHE A 95 3.82 12.76 11.83
N TRP A 96 3.65 11.76 12.67
CA TRP A 96 4.39 10.52 12.63
C TRP A 96 3.48 9.35 13.00
N ILE A 97 3.48 8.33 12.14
CA ILE A 97 2.78 7.07 12.31
C ILE A 97 3.87 5.99 12.33
N PRO A 98 4.13 5.35 13.47
CA PRO A 98 5.23 4.39 13.60
C PRO A 98 4.98 3.08 12.83
N GLY A 99 3.71 2.68 12.68
CA GLY A 99 3.33 1.41 12.09
C GLY A 99 1.81 1.28 11.96
N GLY A 100 1.35 0.07 11.61
CA GLY A 100 -0.06 -0.26 11.48
C GLY A 100 -0.64 0.11 10.12
N HIS A 101 -1.95 -0.10 9.98
CA HIS A 101 -2.74 0.28 8.82
C HIS A 101 -3.31 1.67 9.02
N TYR A 102 -3.20 2.52 8.01
CA TYR A 102 -3.67 3.89 8.10
C TYR A 102 -4.35 4.35 6.83
N ARG A 103 -5.18 5.37 7.01
CA ARG A 103 -5.63 6.27 5.94
C ARG A 103 -5.34 7.70 6.36
N VAL A 104 -4.50 8.37 5.61
CA VAL A 104 -4.14 9.78 5.83
C VAL A 104 -4.69 10.62 4.70
N VAL A 105 -5.36 11.70 5.04
CA VAL A 105 -5.82 12.73 4.11
C VAL A 105 -5.10 14.02 4.46
N VAL A 106 -4.34 14.55 3.51
CA VAL A 106 -3.64 15.82 3.61
C VAL A 106 -4.19 16.77 2.58
N LYS A 107 -4.44 18.02 2.97
CA LYS A 107 -4.83 19.09 2.06
C LYS A 107 -4.09 20.36 2.43
N GLY A 108 -3.41 21.00 1.49
CA GLY A 108 -2.62 22.19 1.79
C GLY A 108 -1.50 22.47 0.80
N GLU A 109 -0.49 23.16 1.30
CA GLU A 109 0.71 23.61 0.60
C GLU A 109 1.96 23.30 1.46
N GLY A 110 3.12 23.18 0.81
CA GLY A 110 4.37 22.82 1.48
C GLY A 110 4.29 21.44 2.15
N ILE A 111 3.66 20.48 1.48
CA ILE A 111 3.44 19.14 2.00
C ILE A 111 4.67 18.29 1.66
N SER A 112 5.29 17.71 2.68
CA SER A 112 6.38 16.75 2.52
C SER A 112 6.06 15.48 3.29
N ILE A 113 6.16 14.32 2.64
CA ILE A 113 5.74 13.04 3.19
C ILE A 113 6.78 11.99 2.83
N SER A 114 7.17 11.17 3.80
CA SER A 114 7.98 9.98 3.59
C SER A 114 7.29 8.77 4.18
N ALA A 115 7.09 7.74 3.35
CA ALA A 115 6.49 6.48 3.75
C ALA A 115 7.45 5.33 3.49
N ARG A 116 7.42 4.35 4.40
CA ARG A 116 8.06 3.04 4.21
C ARG A 116 7.05 1.95 4.55
N GLY A 117 6.79 1.07 3.59
CA GLY A 117 5.78 0.02 3.74
C GLY A 117 5.10 -0.30 2.43
N ILE A 118 3.81 -0.61 2.49
CA ILE A 118 3.01 -0.97 1.32
C ILE A 118 1.76 -0.10 1.29
N GLY A 119 1.44 0.49 0.14
CA GLY A 119 0.25 1.30 0.02
C GLY A 119 0.11 2.04 -1.30
N THR A 120 -0.83 2.98 -1.28
CA THR A 120 -1.18 3.83 -2.43
C THR A 120 -1.24 5.29 -2.01
N LEU A 121 -0.81 6.17 -2.92
CA LEU A 121 -0.99 7.60 -2.88
C LEU A 121 -1.93 8.01 -4.00
N HIS A 122 -3.06 8.61 -3.64
CA HIS A 122 -3.91 9.36 -4.56
C HIS A 122 -3.54 10.84 -4.46
N ALA A 123 -2.89 11.36 -5.48
CA ALA A 123 -2.45 12.75 -5.57
C ALA A 123 -3.39 13.55 -6.46
N ARG A 124 -3.95 14.64 -5.93
CA ARG A 124 -4.68 15.67 -6.67
C ARG A 124 -3.95 17.01 -6.51
N PRO A 125 -3.03 17.33 -7.43
CA PRO A 125 -2.30 18.60 -7.43
C PRO A 125 -3.20 19.83 -7.46
N LYS A 126 -2.78 20.91 -6.81
CA LYS A 126 -3.46 22.22 -6.90
C LYS A 126 -3.18 22.86 -8.27
N GLN A 127 -4.23 23.37 -8.92
CA GLN A 127 -4.21 23.83 -10.31
C GLN A 127 -3.82 25.30 -10.47
N ASP A 128 -3.99 26.12 -9.43
CA ASP A 128 -3.99 27.58 -9.57
C ASP A 128 -2.60 28.22 -9.49
N ALA A 129 -1.53 27.43 -9.45
CA ALA A 129 -0.16 27.91 -9.33
C ALA A 129 0.67 27.58 -10.58
N PRO A 130 1.41 28.53 -11.17
CA PRO A 130 2.33 28.24 -12.26
C PRO A 130 3.48 27.34 -11.79
N GLY A 131 3.83 26.35 -12.62
CA GLY A 131 4.94 25.42 -12.39
C GLY A 131 4.52 24.06 -11.79
N PRO A 132 5.49 23.17 -11.52
CA PRO A 132 5.23 21.88 -10.88
C PRO A 132 4.59 22.03 -9.50
N ALA A 133 3.65 21.15 -9.17
CA ALA A 133 3.00 21.11 -7.86
C ALA A 133 3.80 20.31 -6.81
N GLY A 134 5.13 20.28 -6.98
CA GLY A 134 6.11 19.56 -6.15
C GLY A 134 6.63 18.27 -6.82
N ILE A 135 7.36 17.46 -6.05
CA ILE A 135 8.09 16.29 -6.53
C ILE A 135 7.60 15.02 -5.82
N VAL A 136 7.56 13.92 -6.55
CA VAL A 136 7.26 12.60 -5.99
C VAL A 136 8.24 11.54 -6.47
N ARG A 137 8.61 10.63 -5.57
CA ARG A 137 9.50 9.50 -5.84
C ARG A 137 8.96 8.25 -5.18
N VAL A 138 9.04 7.13 -5.88
CA VAL A 138 8.63 5.81 -5.40
C VAL A 138 9.83 4.86 -5.51
N GLY A 139 10.15 4.18 -4.42
CA GLY A 139 11.31 3.28 -4.37
C GLY A 139 12.60 4.01 -4.71
N ASP A 140 13.44 3.34 -5.49
CA ASP A 140 14.69 3.87 -6.04
C ASP A 140 14.51 4.51 -7.43
N GLY A 141 13.27 4.72 -7.86
CA GLY A 141 12.97 5.38 -9.13
C GLY A 141 13.33 6.86 -9.15
N GLU A 142 13.30 7.45 -10.34
CA GLU A 142 13.58 8.88 -10.50
C GLU A 142 12.51 9.77 -9.85
N ALA A 143 12.95 10.95 -9.40
CA ALA A 143 12.08 12.00 -8.91
C ALA A 143 11.23 12.56 -10.06
N GLN A 144 9.91 12.43 -9.96
CA GLN A 144 8.96 12.88 -10.96
C GLN A 144 8.25 14.16 -10.51
N PRO A 145 8.17 15.20 -11.35
CA PRO A 145 7.35 16.36 -11.03
C PRO A 145 5.87 15.97 -11.01
N LEU A 146 5.14 16.49 -10.03
CA LEU A 146 3.69 16.47 -10.03
C LEU A 146 3.19 17.60 -10.92
N SER A 147 3.07 17.29 -12.21
CA SER A 147 2.55 18.21 -13.22
C SER A 147 1.19 17.75 -13.73
N GLY A 148 0.35 18.70 -14.14
CA GLY A 148 -0.92 18.44 -14.80
C GLY A 148 -2.14 18.44 -13.89
N SER A 149 -3.30 18.33 -14.54
CA SER A 149 -4.64 18.51 -13.97
C SER A 149 -5.34 17.21 -13.55
N SER A 150 -4.69 16.06 -13.71
CA SER A 150 -5.28 14.74 -13.48
C SER A 150 -4.86 14.15 -12.14
N GLU A 151 -5.77 13.38 -11.54
CA GLU A 151 -5.45 12.54 -10.39
C GLU A 151 -4.36 11.53 -10.77
N ARG A 152 -3.33 11.41 -9.93
CA ARG A 152 -2.28 10.39 -10.07
C ARG A 152 -2.42 9.38 -8.94
N ILE A 153 -2.39 8.10 -9.29
CA ILE A 153 -2.33 7.00 -8.34
C ILE A 153 -0.93 6.41 -8.41
N LEU A 154 -0.22 6.44 -7.28
CA LEU A 154 1.10 5.85 -7.14
C LEU A 154 1.04 4.72 -6.13
N VAL A 155 1.71 3.62 -6.41
CA VAL A 155 1.80 2.45 -5.52
C VAL A 155 3.22 2.40 -4.97
N PHE A 156 3.37 2.21 -3.66
CA PHE A 156 4.67 1.99 -3.03
C PHE A 156 4.65 0.65 -2.29
N GLY A 157 5.70 -0.15 -2.47
CA GLY A 157 5.71 -1.55 -2.06
C GLY A 157 4.75 -2.40 -2.88
N GLY A 158 4.92 -3.72 -2.82
CA GLY A 158 4.15 -4.61 -3.69
C GLY A 158 4.82 -5.96 -3.91
N PRO A 159 4.19 -6.84 -4.69
CA PRO A 159 4.81 -8.12 -5.06
C PRO A 159 6.14 -7.85 -5.77
N VAL A 160 7.14 -8.66 -5.44
CA VAL A 160 8.38 -8.74 -6.23
C VAL A 160 7.95 -9.29 -7.59
N GLU A 161 8.08 -8.50 -8.65
CA GLU A 161 8.14 -9.10 -9.98
C GLU A 161 9.44 -9.90 -10.00
N ASP A 162 9.34 -11.23 -10.07
CA ASP A 162 10.50 -12.08 -10.24
C ASP A 162 11.26 -11.54 -11.47
N GLU A 163 12.49 -11.07 -11.26
CA GLU A 163 13.39 -10.75 -12.36
C GLU A 163 13.42 -11.98 -13.27
N GLN A 164 12.89 -11.85 -14.49
CA GLN A 164 13.02 -12.93 -15.46
C GLN A 164 14.52 -13.22 -15.61
N PRO A 165 14.96 -14.47 -15.46
CA PRO A 165 16.36 -14.80 -15.67
C PRO A 165 16.75 -14.30 -17.05
N VAL A 166 17.76 -13.42 -17.07
CA VAL A 166 18.42 -13.01 -18.30
C VAL A 166 19.03 -14.29 -18.87
N ASP A 167 18.44 -14.82 -19.94
CA ASP A 167 19.05 -15.88 -20.73
C ASP A 167 20.38 -15.33 -21.26
N LEU A 168 21.46 -15.66 -20.56
CA LEU A 168 22.83 -15.34 -20.94
C LEU A 168 23.39 -16.31 -21.99
N ASP A 169 22.55 -17.19 -22.53
CA ASP A 169 22.92 -18.15 -23.56
C ASP A 169 22.24 -17.77 -24.89
N SER A 170 22.82 -16.78 -25.57
CA SER A 170 22.64 -16.58 -27.01
C SER A 170 23.97 -16.07 -27.56
N GLU A 171 24.90 -17.00 -27.74
CA GLU A 171 26.06 -16.86 -28.63
C GLU A 171 25.64 -16.72 -30.09
#